data_AF-A0A968TNT0-F1
#
_entry.id   AF-A0A968TNT0-F1
#
_cell.length_a   1.000
_cell.length_b   1.000
_cell.length_c   1.000
_cell.angle_alpha   90.00
_cell.angle_beta   90.00
_cell.angle_gamma   90.00
#
_symmetry.space_group_name_H-M   'P 1'
#
loop_
_entity.id
_entity.type
_entity.pdbx_description
1 polymer ?
#
loop_
_entity_poly.entity_id
_entity_poly.type
_entity_poly.pdbx_seq_one_letter_code
_entity_poly.pdbx_strand_id
1 'polypeptide(L)'
;RPWAATSFFLAEAALCRGRGEEVEAVALRSRARILLVHPGFPVPTPWAFQAYARVPEEWKRGTEGEWRWTWEDKEGERHARFRNDLEPVVMEKYRWIREAKDWLSAREEIADAGMSGSGATVFGILHRGADERKLLEGTRRELGEGAWIIVADTL
;
A
#
# COMPACT_ATOMS: atom_id res chain seq x y z
N ARG A 1 -7.67 -25.09 -16.90
CA ARG A 1 -7.59 -24.65 -15.48
C ARG A 1 -6.58 -23.50 -15.43
N PRO A 2 -6.97 -22.21 -15.29
CA PRO A 2 -6.00 -21.12 -15.31
C PRO A 2 -6.19 -20.09 -14.17
N TRP A 3 -6.15 -20.51 -12.90
CA TRP A 3 -6.29 -19.59 -11.75
C TRP A 3 -5.17 -19.77 -10.71
N ALA A 4 -3.94 -20.02 -11.16
CA ALA A 4 -2.76 -20.11 -10.29
C ALA A 4 -1.80 -18.93 -10.54
N ALA A 5 -2.35 -17.73 -10.64
CA ALA A 5 -1.66 -16.49 -10.95
C ALA A 5 -1.81 -15.53 -9.76
N THR A 6 -1.41 -15.97 -8.57
CA THR A 6 -1.50 -15.16 -7.36
C THR A 6 -0.32 -15.52 -6.47
N SER A 7 0.48 -14.52 -6.10
CA SER A 7 1.66 -14.65 -5.21
C SER A 7 1.33 -15.38 -3.89
N PHE A 8 0.06 -15.46 -3.50
CA PHE A 8 -0.43 -16.18 -2.32
C PHE A 8 0.13 -17.61 -2.15
N PHE A 9 0.41 -18.35 -3.25
CA PHE A 9 0.96 -19.70 -3.16
C PHE A 9 2.47 -19.76 -2.87
N LEU A 10 3.20 -18.66 -3.05
CA LEU A 10 4.63 -18.60 -2.79
C LEU A 10 4.96 -18.38 -1.31
N ALA A 11 4.01 -17.84 -0.53
CA ALA A 11 4.22 -17.43 0.87
C ALA A 11 5.45 -16.51 1.08
N GLU A 12 5.90 -15.86 0.01
CA GLU A 12 7.07 -14.99 -0.07
C GLU A 12 6.72 -13.77 -0.93
N ALA A 13 7.52 -12.71 -0.85
CA ALA A 13 7.34 -11.59 -1.76
C ALA A 13 7.61 -12.04 -3.21
N ALA A 14 6.90 -11.44 -4.15
CA ALA A 14 7.06 -11.76 -5.56
C ALA A 14 6.88 -10.53 -6.44
N LEU A 15 7.69 -10.44 -7.49
CA LEU A 15 7.48 -9.53 -8.59
C LEU A 15 6.48 -10.17 -9.55
N CYS A 16 5.33 -9.52 -9.74
CA CYS A 16 4.28 -10.00 -10.63
C CYS A 16 4.18 -9.09 -11.86
N ARG A 17 4.23 -9.66 -13.07
CA ARG A 17 4.10 -8.95 -14.36
C ARG A 17 2.87 -9.44 -15.14
N GLY A 18 2.63 -8.85 -16.31
CA GLY A 18 1.42 -9.08 -17.09
C GLY A 18 0.18 -8.55 -16.36
N ARG A 19 -0.84 -9.39 -16.21
CA ARG A 19 -2.03 -9.13 -15.38
C ARG A 19 -1.88 -9.72 -13.96
N GLY A 20 -0.65 -10.06 -13.55
CA GLY A 20 -0.32 -10.69 -12.27
C GLY A 20 -0.01 -12.20 -12.38
N GLU A 21 -0.02 -12.76 -13.59
CA GLU A 21 0.23 -14.17 -13.86
C GLU A 21 1.70 -14.56 -14.00
N GLU A 22 2.55 -13.61 -14.35
CA GLU A 22 3.99 -13.84 -14.44
C GLU A 22 4.61 -13.55 -13.08
N VAL A 23 4.77 -14.58 -12.25
CA VAL A 23 5.22 -14.46 -10.86
C VAL A 23 6.66 -14.91 -10.70
N GLU A 24 7.51 -14.00 -10.23
CA GLU A 24 8.92 -14.23 -9.92
C GLU A 24 9.15 -14.00 -8.43
N ALA A 25 9.54 -15.04 -7.68
CA ALA A 25 9.81 -14.92 -6.26
C ALA A 25 10.98 -13.96 -6.00
N VAL A 26 10.86 -13.10 -4.99
CA VAL A 26 11.90 -12.16 -4.60
C VAL A 26 12.11 -12.21 -3.09
N ALA A 27 13.37 -12.22 -2.67
CA ALA A 27 13.70 -12.14 -1.27
C ALA A 27 13.47 -10.70 -0.76
N LEU A 28 12.66 -10.55 0.30
CA LEU A 28 12.64 -9.32 1.08
C LEU A 28 13.99 -9.17 1.77
N ARG A 29 14.59 -7.98 1.67
CA ARG A 29 15.89 -7.69 2.29
C ARG A 29 15.81 -7.58 3.81
N SER A 30 14.63 -7.28 4.33
CA SER A 30 14.35 -7.14 5.76
C SER A 30 12.87 -7.36 6.04
N ARG A 31 12.55 -7.73 7.28
CA ARG A 31 11.17 -7.73 7.77
C ARG A 31 10.74 -6.30 8.07
N ALA A 32 9.54 -5.94 7.63
CA ALA A 32 8.91 -4.67 7.91
C ALA A 32 7.72 -4.88 8.86
N ARG A 33 7.48 -3.91 9.73
CA ARG A 33 6.23 -3.84 10.49
C ARG A 33 5.26 -2.92 9.76
N ILE A 34 4.03 -3.37 9.58
CA ILE A 34 3.03 -2.75 8.72
C ILE A 34 1.72 -2.58 9.50
N LEU A 35 1.19 -1.35 9.52
CA LEU A 35 -0.20 -1.08 9.89
C LEU A 35 -1.08 -1.31 8.67
N LEU A 36 -2.18 -2.04 8.84
CA LEU A 36 -3.23 -2.23 7.86
C LEU A 36 -4.53 -1.61 8.38
N VAL A 37 -5.17 -0.79 7.56
CA VAL A 37 -6.45 -0.13 7.86
C VAL A 37 -7.42 -0.40 6.71
N HIS A 38 -8.52 -1.10 6.99
CA HIS A 38 -9.58 -1.36 6.02
C HIS A 38 -10.89 -0.70 6.47
N PRO A 39 -11.52 0.17 5.65
CA PRO A 39 -12.68 0.97 6.08
C PRO A 39 -14.00 0.22 6.21
N GLY A 40 -14.02 -1.07 5.93
CA GLY A 40 -15.24 -1.91 5.96
C GLY A 40 -16.08 -1.84 4.69
N PHE A 41 -15.66 -1.07 3.67
CA PHE A 41 -16.25 -1.08 2.34
C PHE A 41 -15.22 -1.44 1.26
N PRO A 42 -15.62 -2.11 0.17
CA PRO A 42 -14.71 -2.43 -0.93
C PRO A 42 -14.62 -1.29 -1.96
N VAL A 43 -13.52 -1.27 -2.71
CA VAL A 43 -13.44 -0.57 -4.01
C VAL A 43 -13.60 -1.60 -5.12
N PRO A 44 -14.57 -1.46 -6.06
CA PRO A 44 -14.72 -2.43 -7.14
C PRO A 44 -13.49 -2.41 -8.06
N THR A 45 -12.73 -3.50 -8.08
CA THR A 45 -11.52 -3.62 -8.90
C THR A 45 -11.75 -3.30 -10.38
N PRO A 46 -12.81 -3.81 -11.05
CA PRO A 46 -13.07 -3.45 -12.45
C PRO A 46 -13.27 -1.94 -12.66
N TRP A 47 -13.92 -1.26 -11.71
CA TRP A 47 -14.12 0.18 -11.79
C TRP A 47 -12.78 0.93 -11.64
N ALA A 48 -11.91 0.52 -10.70
CA ALA A 48 -10.63 1.21 -10.48
C ALA A 48 -9.74 1.15 -11.73
N PHE A 49 -9.63 -0.02 -12.36
CA PHE A 49 -8.88 -0.18 -13.61
C PHE A 49 -9.53 0.58 -14.77
N GLN A 50 -10.87 0.58 -14.89
CA GLN A 50 -11.57 1.36 -15.92
C GLN A 50 -11.38 2.86 -15.74
N ALA A 51 -11.39 3.35 -14.50
CA ALA A 51 -11.12 4.75 -14.19
C ALA A 51 -9.67 5.11 -14.54
N TYR A 52 -8.71 4.28 -14.15
CA TYR A 52 -7.30 4.48 -14.49
C TYR A 52 -7.03 4.45 -16.00
N ALA A 53 -7.70 3.57 -16.74
CA ALA A 53 -7.57 3.49 -18.20
C ALA A 53 -7.99 4.79 -18.92
N ARG A 54 -8.82 5.64 -18.29
CA ARG A 54 -9.26 6.94 -18.81
C ARG A 54 -8.31 8.08 -18.45
N VAL A 55 -7.33 7.85 -17.58
CA VAL A 55 -6.29 8.84 -17.28
C VAL A 55 -5.46 9.06 -18.54
N PRO A 56 -5.16 10.31 -18.93
CA PRO A 56 -4.31 10.59 -20.08
C PRO A 56 -2.92 9.92 -19.93
N GLU A 57 -2.36 9.43 -21.03
CA GLU A 57 -1.12 8.64 -21.00
C GLU A 57 0.06 9.44 -20.42
N GLU A 58 0.10 10.75 -20.69
CA GLU A 58 1.12 11.67 -20.17
C GLU A 58 1.01 11.89 -18.64
N TRP A 59 -0.09 11.44 -18.02
CA TRP A 59 -0.32 11.49 -16.57
C TRP A 59 -0.11 10.12 -15.91
N LYS A 60 -0.11 9.04 -16.70
CA LYS A 60 0.30 7.72 -16.24
C LYS A 60 1.81 7.75 -16.06
N ARG A 61 2.24 8.07 -14.84
CA ARG A 61 3.65 8.03 -14.48
C ARG A 61 4.11 6.56 -14.52
N GLY A 62 5.42 6.30 -14.56
CA GLY A 62 5.99 4.97 -14.32
C GLY A 62 6.38 4.22 -15.59
N THR A 63 7.68 4.15 -15.82
CA THR A 63 8.27 3.26 -16.82
C THR A 63 8.53 1.91 -16.18
N GLU A 64 8.24 0.82 -16.90
CA GLU A 64 8.59 -0.54 -16.48
C GLU A 64 10.11 -0.60 -16.20
N GLY A 65 10.50 -0.88 -14.94
CA GLY A 65 11.92 -0.93 -14.55
C GLY A 65 12.35 0.07 -13.47
N GLU A 66 11.62 1.17 -13.26
CA GLU A 66 11.91 2.18 -12.23
C GLU A 66 11.20 1.87 -10.90
N TRP A 67 11.43 0.67 -10.35
CA TRP A 67 10.78 0.18 -9.12
C TRP A 67 11.48 0.64 -7.84
N ARG A 68 12.66 1.26 -7.97
CA ARG A 68 13.48 1.68 -6.83
C ARG A 68 13.31 3.16 -6.58
N TRP A 69 12.10 3.55 -6.21
CA TRP A 69 11.95 4.80 -5.49
C TRP A 69 12.47 4.55 -4.10
N THR A 70 13.59 5.16 -3.75
CA THR A 70 14.10 5.11 -2.39
C THR A 70 14.01 6.49 -1.76
N TRP A 71 13.56 6.57 -0.53
CA TRP A 71 13.74 7.74 0.31
C TRP A 71 14.69 7.38 1.46
N GLU A 72 15.36 8.39 2.01
CA GLU A 72 16.29 8.22 3.11
C GLU A 72 15.64 8.78 4.38
N ASP A 73 15.62 7.99 5.46
CA ASP A 73 15.13 8.47 6.75
C ASP A 73 16.13 9.38 7.47
N LYS A 74 15.76 9.85 8.66
CA LYS A 74 16.61 10.77 9.44
C LYS A 74 17.89 10.08 9.94
N GLU A 75 17.88 8.76 9.97
CA GLU A 75 18.96 7.88 10.40
C GLU A 75 19.87 7.45 9.23
N GLY A 76 19.56 7.87 8.00
CA GLY A 76 20.34 7.55 6.80
C GLY A 76 19.99 6.20 6.16
N GLU A 77 18.93 5.52 6.62
CA GLU A 77 18.48 4.26 6.03
C GLU A 77 17.63 4.52 4.78
N ARG A 78 17.91 3.77 3.71
CA ARG A 78 17.16 3.85 2.45
C ARG A 78 15.97 2.92 2.46
N HIS A 79 14.79 3.49 2.37
CA HIS A 79 13.50 2.81 2.34
C HIS A 79 12.89 2.86 0.95
N ALA A 80 12.20 1.80 0.55
CA ALA A 80 11.40 1.85 -0.68
C ALA A 80 10.21 2.79 -0.48
N ARG A 81 9.94 3.63 -1.48
CA ARG A 81 8.68 4.39 -1.58
C ARG A 81 7.68 3.54 -2.34
N PHE A 82 6.55 3.27 -1.69
CA PHE A 82 5.44 2.58 -2.29
C PHE A 82 4.73 3.48 -3.28
N ARG A 83 4.33 2.87 -4.38
CA ARG A 83 3.61 3.55 -5.44
C ARG A 83 2.52 2.63 -5.94
N ASN A 84 1.35 3.20 -6.11
CA ASN A 84 0.21 2.51 -6.70
C ASN A 84 -0.51 3.47 -7.64
N ASP A 85 -0.51 3.12 -8.92
CA ASP A 85 -1.04 3.96 -9.99
C ASP A 85 -2.56 4.13 -9.95
N LEU A 86 -3.26 3.27 -9.20
CA LEU A 86 -4.69 3.39 -8.98
C LEU A 86 -5.02 4.44 -7.90
N GLU A 87 -4.05 4.84 -7.07
CA GLU A 87 -4.30 5.80 -5.97
C GLU A 87 -4.94 7.09 -6.44
N PRO A 88 -4.45 7.81 -7.48
CA PRO A 88 -5.03 9.09 -7.86
C PRO A 88 -6.53 8.99 -8.18
N VAL A 89 -6.92 8.01 -8.99
CA VAL A 89 -8.32 7.82 -9.41
C VAL A 89 -9.19 7.26 -8.29
N VAL A 90 -8.66 6.36 -7.46
CA VAL A 90 -9.41 5.80 -6.33
C VAL A 90 -9.64 6.88 -5.27
N MET A 91 -8.61 7.65 -4.92
CA MET A 91 -8.69 8.70 -3.89
C MET A 91 -9.47 9.94 -4.35
N GLU A 92 -9.66 10.13 -5.65
CA GLU A 92 -10.58 11.14 -6.17
C GLU A 92 -12.04 10.79 -5.86
N LYS A 93 -12.43 9.52 -6.07
CA LYS A 93 -13.80 9.05 -5.78
C LYS A 93 -14.03 8.72 -4.31
N TYR A 94 -13.08 8.05 -3.67
CA TYR A 94 -13.18 7.54 -2.29
C TYR A 94 -12.30 8.40 -1.38
N ARG A 95 -12.84 9.56 -0.98
CA ARG A 95 -12.09 10.53 -0.14
C ARG A 95 -11.61 9.95 1.17
N TRP A 96 -12.35 9.02 1.78
CA TRP A 96 -11.90 8.35 3.00
C TRP A 96 -10.51 7.71 2.84
N ILE A 97 -10.23 7.09 1.68
CA ILE A 97 -8.93 6.47 1.39
C ILE A 97 -7.82 7.53 1.31
N ARG A 98 -8.13 8.71 0.75
CA ARG A 98 -7.22 9.86 0.71
C ARG A 98 -6.90 10.33 2.11
N GLU A 99 -7.92 10.66 2.90
CA GLU A 99 -7.75 11.15 4.27
C GLU A 99 -6.96 10.15 5.13
N ALA A 100 -7.27 8.86 5.02
CA ALA A 100 -6.54 7.81 5.73
C ALA A 100 -5.06 7.77 5.34
N LYS A 101 -4.73 7.82 4.05
CA LYS A 101 -3.33 7.84 3.60
C LYS A 101 -2.62 9.11 4.04
N ASP A 102 -3.21 10.28 3.82
CA ASP A 102 -2.61 11.57 4.14
C ASP A 102 -2.35 11.69 5.65
N TRP A 103 -3.30 11.24 6.47
CA TRP A 103 -3.12 11.17 7.92
C TRP A 103 -1.99 10.24 8.32
N LEU A 104 -1.92 9.03 7.74
CA LEU A 104 -0.83 8.09 8.01
C LEU A 104 0.53 8.64 7.58
N SER A 105 0.62 9.28 6.42
CA SER A 105 1.85 9.92 5.92
C SER A 105 2.32 11.08 6.81
N ALA A 106 1.43 11.67 7.61
CA ALA A 106 1.77 12.73 8.56
C ALA A 106 2.19 12.21 9.95
N ARG A 107 2.11 10.90 10.22
CA ARG A 107 2.49 10.29 11.50
C ARG A 107 4.00 10.13 11.61
N GLU A 108 4.54 10.43 12.78
CA GLU A 108 5.97 10.21 13.08
C GLU A 108 6.34 8.72 13.16
N GLU A 109 5.36 7.85 13.42
CA GLU A 109 5.56 6.40 13.47
C GLU A 109 5.68 5.77 12.08
N ILE A 110 5.24 6.47 11.04
CA ILE A 110 5.09 5.94 9.69
C ILE A 110 6.22 6.43 8.80
N ALA A 111 6.96 5.47 8.26
CA ALA A 111 8.06 5.68 7.34
C ALA A 111 7.52 5.95 5.91
N ASP A 112 6.53 5.18 5.48
CA ASP A 112 5.82 5.42 4.22
C ASP A 112 4.40 4.84 4.26
N ALA A 113 3.49 5.36 3.44
CA ALA A 113 2.10 4.91 3.41
C ALA A 113 1.53 4.86 1.98
N GLY A 114 0.59 3.94 1.78
CA GLY A 114 -0.04 3.76 0.49
C GLY A 114 -1.32 2.92 0.54
N MET A 115 -1.91 2.69 -0.63
CA MET A 115 -3.06 1.83 -0.81
C MET A 115 -2.63 0.47 -1.38
N SER A 116 -3.19 -0.61 -0.85
CA SER A 116 -2.92 -1.96 -1.37
C SER A 116 -3.84 -2.30 -2.55
N GLY A 117 -3.27 -2.66 -3.70
CA GLY A 117 -4.02 -3.08 -4.88
C GLY A 117 -5.01 -2.02 -5.37
N SER A 118 -6.26 -2.40 -5.68
CA SER A 118 -7.32 -1.42 -6.02
C SER A 118 -7.95 -0.73 -4.81
N GLY A 119 -7.47 -1.00 -3.59
CA GLY A 119 -8.13 -0.62 -2.34
C GLY A 119 -9.20 -1.63 -1.88
N ALA A 120 -9.87 -1.40 -0.76
CA ALA A 120 -9.88 -0.15 0.01
C ALA A 120 -8.81 -0.06 1.13
N THR A 121 -8.00 -1.11 1.33
CA THR A 121 -7.00 -1.14 2.40
C THR A 121 -5.93 -0.07 2.18
N VAL A 122 -5.74 0.77 3.18
CA VAL A 122 -4.58 1.66 3.32
C VAL A 122 -3.60 1.00 4.28
N PHE A 123 -2.31 1.14 4.01
CA PHE A 123 -1.25 0.62 4.86
C PHE A 123 -0.21 1.69 5.15
N GLY A 124 0.51 1.50 6.25
CA GLY A 124 1.69 2.29 6.59
C GLY A 124 2.82 1.39 7.08
N ILE A 125 4.04 1.60 6.58
CA ILE A 125 5.25 0.96 7.09
C ILE A 125 5.70 1.73 8.32
N LEU A 126 5.96 1.02 9.42
CA LEU A 126 6.39 1.64 10.67
C LEU A 126 7.91 1.80 10.70
N HIS A 127 8.38 2.89 11.29
CA HIS A 127 9.76 3.03 11.71
C HIS A 127 10.13 1.97 12.76
N ARG A 128 11.42 1.61 12.81
CA ARG A 128 11.94 0.73 13.85
C ARG A 128 11.73 1.37 15.23
N GLY A 129 11.06 0.65 16.13
CA GLY A 129 10.80 1.14 17.49
C GLY A 129 9.62 2.10 17.60
N ALA A 130 8.81 2.27 16.55
CA ALA A 130 7.58 3.03 16.61
C ALA A 130 6.65 2.57 17.75
N ASP A 131 6.01 3.53 18.44
CA ASP A 131 5.02 3.24 19.48
C ASP A 131 3.71 2.75 18.85
N GLU A 132 3.59 1.43 18.77
CA GLU A 132 2.42 0.75 18.20
C GLU A 132 1.12 1.11 18.91
N ARG A 133 1.14 1.27 20.24
CA ARG A 133 -0.06 1.58 21.02
C ARG A 133 -0.55 2.98 20.68
N LYS A 134 0.36 3.96 20.66
CA LYS A 134 0.05 5.34 20.28
C LYS A 134 -0.47 5.42 18.85
N LEU A 135 0.13 4.67 17.92
CA LEU A 135 -0.32 4.59 16.54
C LEU A 135 -1.75 4.04 16.46
N LEU A 136 -2.02 2.88 17.06
CA LEU A 136 -3.34 2.24 17.04
C LEU A 136 -4.44 3.11 17.68
N GLU A 137 -4.14 3.76 18.80
CA GLU A 137 -5.06 4.71 19.46
C GLU A 137 -5.37 5.91 18.56
N GLY A 138 -4.33 6.48 17.95
CA GLY A 138 -4.48 7.58 16.98
C GLY A 138 -5.31 7.17 15.76
N THR A 139 -5.03 6.00 15.19
CA THR A 139 -5.72 5.50 13.99
C THR A 139 -7.20 5.27 14.26
N ARG A 140 -7.55 4.66 15.41
CA ARG A 140 -8.97 4.47 15.79
C ARG A 140 -9.69 5.78 16.00
N ARG A 141 -9.03 6.74 16.65
CA ARG A 141 -9.60 8.06 16.91
C ARG A 141 -9.88 8.84 15.63
N GLU A 142 -8.97 8.80 14.67
CA GLU A 142 -9.11 9.55 13.42
C GLU A 142 -10.00 8.85 12.40
N LEU A 143 -9.72 7.57 12.14
CA LEU A 143 -10.31 6.83 11.02
C LEU A 143 -11.57 6.06 11.41
N GLY A 144 -11.93 6.10 12.69
CA GLY A 144 -13.14 5.54 13.26
C GLY A 144 -13.00 4.11 13.76
N GLU A 145 -13.77 3.77 14.79
CA GLU A 145 -13.77 2.43 15.40
C GLU A 145 -14.38 1.34 14.51
N GLY A 146 -15.12 1.72 13.47
CA GLY A 146 -15.68 0.79 12.49
C GLY A 146 -14.66 0.27 11.48
N ALA A 147 -13.46 0.87 11.39
CA ALA A 147 -12.40 0.39 10.53
C ALA A 147 -11.73 -0.86 11.14
N TRP A 148 -11.44 -1.85 10.30
CA TRP A 148 -10.60 -2.96 10.70
C TRP A 148 -9.14 -2.52 10.68
N ILE A 149 -8.46 -2.63 11.83
CA ILE A 149 -7.11 -2.10 12.04
C ILE A 149 -6.24 -3.18 12.70
N ILE A 150 -5.08 -3.45 12.13
CA ILE A 150 -4.09 -4.39 12.69
C ILE A 150 -2.66 -3.94 12.37
N VAL A 151 -1.72 -4.26 13.25
CA VAL A 151 -0.28 -4.19 12.96
C VAL A 151 0.25 -5.62 12.82
N ALA A 152 1.05 -5.85 11.78
CA ALA A 152 1.63 -7.15 11.48
C ALA A 152 3.08 -7.00 11.01
N ASP A 153 3.88 -8.05 11.16
CA ASP A 153 5.23 -8.12 10.58
C ASP A 153 5.19 -8.90 9.26
N THR A 154 6.01 -8.51 8.28
CA THR A 154 6.18 -9.29 7.05
C THR A 154 6.90 -10.61 7.33
N LEU A 155 6.62 -11.62 6.50
CA LEU A 155 7.27 -12.94 6.55
C LEU A 155 8.78 -12.85 6.28
#